data_AF-A0A1J7D7W6-F1
#
_entry.id   AF-A0A1J7D7W6-F1
#
_cell.length_a   1.000
_cell.length_b   1.000
_cell.length_c   1.000
_cell.angle_alpha   90.00
_cell.angle_beta   90.00
_cell.angle_gamma   90.00
#
_symmetry.space_group_name_H-M   'P 1'
#
loop_
_entity.id
_entity.type
_entity.pdbx_description
1 polymer ?
#
loop_
_entity_poly.entity_id
_entity_poly.type
_entity_poly.pdbx_seq_one_letter_code
_entity_poly.pdbx_strand_id
1 'polypeptide(L)'
;MHNDEKTRLSTLSDKLTDVVLEEADPDNWPGAGKAIDAHTQQERGDRYWFKKNAAATLTLLTKVQTLIGLQMRGGTPRGRPGDDDEAFELGQQVANAEREAEKIIARIQKGKA
;
A
#
# COMPACT_ATOMS: atom_id res chain seq x y z
N MET A 1 -5.81 -30.65 -4.01
CA MET A 1 -4.80 -29.67 -3.54
C MET A 1 -5.39 -28.26 -3.38
N HIS A 2 -6.20 -27.75 -4.31
CA HIS A 2 -6.72 -26.36 -4.30
C HIS A 2 -7.68 -25.99 -3.14
N ASN A 3 -8.38 -26.97 -2.54
CA ASN A 3 -9.31 -26.69 -1.43
C ASN A 3 -8.60 -26.36 -0.10
N ASP A 4 -7.36 -26.82 0.09
CA ASP A 4 -6.59 -26.57 1.32
C ASP A 4 -6.06 -25.13 1.40
N GLU A 5 -5.74 -24.54 0.25
CA GLU A 5 -5.19 -23.17 0.17
C GLU A 5 -6.17 -22.12 0.69
N LYS A 6 -7.46 -22.26 0.39
CA LYS A 6 -8.50 -21.35 0.88
C LYS A 6 -8.61 -21.38 2.40
N THR A 7 -8.68 -22.57 2.98
CA THR A 7 -8.72 -22.77 4.43
C THR A 7 -7.48 -22.18 5.09
N ARG A 8 -6.30 -22.41 4.51
CA ARG A 8 -5.04 -21.88 5.03
C ARG A 8 -4.94 -20.36 4.96
N LEU A 9 -5.43 -19.74 3.89
CA LEU A 9 -5.45 -18.28 3.77
C LEU A 9 -6.45 -17.65 4.75
N SER A 10 -7.63 -18.24 4.93
CA SER A 10 -8.58 -17.77 5.96
C SER A 10 -7.97 -17.88 7.36
N THR A 11 -7.40 -19.02 7.73
CA THR A 11 -6.72 -19.19 9.02
C THR A 11 -5.55 -18.20 9.19
N LEU A 12 -4.81 -17.89 8.12
CA LEU A 12 -3.76 -16.89 8.18
C LEU A 12 -4.33 -15.47 8.35
N SER A 13 -5.44 -15.16 7.71
CA SER A 13 -6.15 -13.89 7.88
C SER A 13 -6.60 -13.70 9.32
N ASP A 14 -7.16 -14.74 9.95
CA ASP A 14 -7.60 -14.69 11.35
C ASP A 14 -6.40 -14.44 12.27
N LYS A 15 -5.32 -15.22 12.12
CA LYS A 15 -4.09 -15.04 12.91
C LYS A 15 -3.47 -13.65 12.75
N LEU A 16 -3.40 -13.13 11.52
CA LEU A 16 -2.86 -11.79 11.27
C LEU A 16 -3.78 -10.70 11.83
N THR A 17 -5.10 -10.93 11.86
CA THR A 17 -6.03 -10.01 12.51
C THR A 17 -5.76 -9.92 14.00
N ASP A 18 -5.59 -11.05 14.68
CA ASP A 18 -5.26 -11.09 16.11
C ASP A 18 -3.95 -10.36 16.40
N VAL A 19 -2.91 -10.62 15.61
CA VAL A 19 -1.60 -9.96 15.76
C VAL A 19 -1.69 -8.46 15.52
N VAL A 20 -2.43 -8.01 14.49
CA VAL A 20 -2.63 -6.57 14.25
C VAL A 20 -3.34 -5.92 15.43
N LEU A 21 -4.36 -6.55 16.00
CA LEU A 21 -5.07 -6.02 17.16
C LEU A 21 -4.14 -5.89 18.37
N GLU A 22 -3.30 -6.89 18.63
CA GLU A 22 -2.33 -6.85 19.73
C GLU A 22 -1.24 -5.79 19.52
N GLU A 23 -0.64 -5.73 18.32
CA GLU A 23 0.44 -4.80 18.01
C GLU A 23 -0.02 -3.35 17.89
N ALA A 24 -1.25 -3.12 17.41
CA ALA A 24 -1.80 -1.78 17.24
C ALA A 24 -2.37 -1.20 18.55
N ASP A 25 -2.60 -2.02 19.57
CA ASP A 25 -3.16 -1.58 20.85
C ASP A 25 -2.17 -0.69 21.62
N PRO A 26 -2.50 0.60 21.87
CA PRO A 26 -1.68 1.49 22.66
C PRO A 26 -1.39 1.01 24.08
N ASP A 27 -2.25 0.14 24.65
CA ASP A 27 -2.07 -0.41 25.99
C ASP A 27 -0.96 -1.47 26.03
N ASN A 28 -0.61 -2.07 24.89
CA ASN A 28 0.51 -3.01 24.75
C ASN A 28 1.83 -2.31 24.39
N TRP A 29 1.83 -1.00 24.16
CA TRP A 29 3.03 -0.29 23.71
C TRP A 29 4.01 0.00 24.86
N PRO A 30 5.32 0.06 24.57
CA PRO A 30 6.32 0.49 25.54
C PRO A 30 5.98 1.83 26.20
N GLY A 31 5.93 1.81 27.54
CA GLY A 31 5.54 2.94 28.38
C GLY A 31 4.04 3.20 28.46
N ALA A 32 3.18 2.23 28.11
CA ALA A 32 1.74 2.32 28.36
C ALA A 32 1.42 2.69 29.83
N GLY A 33 0.38 3.49 30.02
CA GLY A 33 -0.02 4.02 31.33
C GLY A 33 0.85 5.16 31.87
N LYS A 34 1.97 5.51 31.22
CA LYS A 34 2.80 6.67 31.62
C LYS A 34 2.34 7.95 30.93
N ALA A 35 2.57 9.09 31.59
CA ALA A 35 2.49 10.39 30.95
C ALA A 35 3.61 10.53 29.89
N ILE A 36 3.35 11.26 28.80
CA ILE A 36 4.23 11.35 27.62
C ILE A 36 5.65 11.82 27.97
N ASP A 37 5.77 12.75 28.91
CA ASP A 37 7.01 13.32 29.41
C ASP A 37 7.79 12.37 30.34
N ALA A 38 7.10 11.40 30.96
CA ALA A 38 7.68 10.37 31.82
C ALA A 38 8.27 9.18 31.06
N HIS A 39 8.14 9.11 29.73
CA HIS A 39 8.79 8.06 28.95
C HIS A 39 10.31 8.25 28.93
N THR A 40 11.02 7.14 29.01
CA THR A 40 12.45 7.09 28.67
C THR A 40 12.66 7.22 27.16
N GLN A 41 13.88 7.56 26.74
CA GLN A 41 14.23 7.58 25.32
C GLN A 41 14.04 6.21 24.65
N GLN A 42 14.40 5.14 25.36
CA GLN A 42 14.24 3.77 24.88
C GLN A 42 12.77 3.43 24.65
N GLU A 43 11.89 3.71 25.62
CA GLU A 43 10.44 3.45 25.47
C GLU A 43 9.85 4.22 24.29
N ARG A 44 10.25 5.47 24.05
CA ARG A 44 9.78 6.21 22.87
C ARG A 44 10.25 5.56 21.57
N GLY A 45 11.51 5.10 21.53
CA GLY A 45 12.08 4.40 20.38
C GLY A 45 11.37 3.07 20.10
N ASP A 46 11.19 2.24 21.12
CA ASP A 46 10.53 0.94 21.00
C ASP A 46 9.04 1.12 20.66
N ARG A 47 8.38 2.12 21.24
CA ARG A 47 7.00 2.48 20.88
C ARG A 47 6.86 2.87 19.41
N TYR A 48 7.84 3.55 18.83
CA TYR A 48 7.85 3.82 17.39
C TYR A 48 7.98 2.53 16.57
N TRP A 49 8.78 1.58 17.02
CA TRP A 49 8.91 0.27 16.38
C TRP A 49 7.64 -0.57 16.46
N PHE A 50 6.93 -0.58 17.59
CA PHE A 50 5.64 -1.26 17.73
C PHE A 50 4.62 -0.76 16.69
N LYS A 51 4.52 0.57 16.51
CA LYS A 51 3.64 1.17 15.49
C LYS A 51 4.02 0.75 14.07
N LYS A 52 5.32 0.72 13.78
CA LYS A 52 5.83 0.27 12.47
C LYS A 52 5.53 -1.20 12.22
N ASN A 53 5.67 -2.02 13.24
CA ASN A 53 5.38 -3.45 13.17
C ASN A 53 3.89 -3.68 12.90
N ALA A 54 3.01 -3.05 13.68
CA ALA A 54 1.57 -3.09 13.47
C ALA A 54 1.16 -2.70 12.03
N ALA A 55 1.75 -1.63 11.49
CA ALA A 55 1.50 -1.21 10.11
C ALA A 55 1.98 -2.23 9.06
N ALA A 56 3.13 -2.87 9.31
CA ALA A 56 3.65 -3.93 8.44
C ALA A 56 2.75 -5.18 8.49
N THR A 57 2.30 -5.60 9.68
CA THR A 57 1.38 -6.74 9.85
C THR A 57 0.04 -6.46 9.20
N LEU A 58 -0.52 -5.24 9.34
CA LEU A 58 -1.75 -4.84 8.66
C LEU A 58 -1.60 -4.87 7.13
N THR A 59 -0.42 -4.49 6.62
CA THR A 59 -0.12 -4.60 5.19
C THR A 59 -0.14 -6.06 4.73
N LEU A 60 0.42 -6.98 5.52
CA LEU A 60 0.36 -8.41 5.22
C LEU A 60 -1.08 -8.93 5.24
N LEU A 61 -1.86 -8.56 6.25
CA LEU A 61 -3.28 -8.91 6.36
C LEU A 61 -4.07 -8.46 5.12
N THR A 62 -3.88 -7.20 4.70
CA THR A 62 -4.54 -6.63 3.52
C THR A 62 -4.20 -7.43 2.25
N LYS A 63 -2.93 -7.83 2.09
CA LYS A 63 -2.49 -8.66 0.97
C LYS A 63 -3.12 -10.06 1.01
N VAL A 64 -3.23 -10.68 2.18
CA VAL A 64 -3.90 -11.98 2.36
C VAL A 64 -5.39 -11.89 2.01
N GLN A 65 -6.08 -10.86 2.50
CA GLN A 65 -7.49 -10.61 2.17
C GLN A 65 -7.69 -10.38 0.65
N THR A 66 -6.73 -9.70 0.00
CA THR A 66 -6.72 -9.52 -1.46
C THR A 66 -6.61 -10.87 -2.18
N LEU A 67 -5.71 -11.75 -1.75
CA LEU A 67 -5.56 -13.11 -2.31
C LEU A 67 -6.83 -13.95 -2.14
N ILE A 68 -7.46 -13.90 -0.96
CA ILE A 68 -8.75 -14.57 -0.71
C ILE A 68 -9.81 -14.05 -1.69
N GLY A 69 -9.91 -12.72 -1.85
CA GLY A 69 -10.87 -12.10 -2.78
C GLY A 69 -10.66 -12.52 -4.23
N LEU A 70 -9.41 -12.60 -4.69
CA LEU A 70 -9.06 -13.08 -6.03
C LEU A 70 -9.44 -14.54 -6.24
N GLN A 71 -9.19 -15.42 -5.26
CA GLN A 71 -9.56 -16.84 -5.33
C GLN A 71 -11.08 -17.07 -5.31
N MET A 72 -11.84 -16.23 -4.61
CA MET A 72 -13.30 -16.34 -4.54
C MET A 72 -14.00 -15.89 -5.83
N ARG A 73 -13.39 -14.98 -6.60
CA ARG A 73 -13.94 -14.49 -7.89
C ARG A 73 -13.63 -15.39 -9.08
N GLY A 74 -12.83 -16.45 -8.92
CA GLY A 74 -12.59 -17.44 -9.98
C GLY A 74 -11.75 -16.95 -11.18
N GLY A 75 -10.81 -16.01 -10.99
CA GLY A 75 -9.95 -15.57 -12.09
C GLY A 75 -9.03 -14.40 -11.74
N THR A 76 -8.00 -14.24 -12.58
CA THR A 76 -7.00 -13.16 -12.62
C THR A 76 -7.60 -11.79 -12.31
N PRO A 77 -6.85 -10.87 -11.65
CA PRO A 77 -7.37 -9.54 -11.36
C PRO A 77 -7.87 -8.91 -12.66
N ARG A 78 -9.18 -8.66 -12.76
CA ARG A 78 -9.65 -7.66 -13.70
C ARG A 78 -9.11 -6.34 -13.15
N GLY A 79 -8.23 -5.69 -13.90
CA GLY A 79 -7.87 -4.30 -13.66
C GLY A 79 -9.14 -3.52 -13.37
N ARG A 80 -9.06 -2.55 -12.46
CA ARG A 80 -10.23 -1.75 -12.08
C ARG A 80 -10.87 -1.23 -13.38
N PRO A 81 -12.20 -1.31 -13.57
CA PRO A 81 -12.82 -0.61 -14.70
C PRO A 81 -12.46 0.88 -14.55
N GLY A 82 -11.58 1.38 -15.40
CA GLY A 82 -10.98 2.72 -15.32
C GLY A 82 -9.45 2.78 -15.28
N ASP A 83 -8.72 1.73 -14.88
CA ASP A 83 -7.24 1.77 -14.84
C ASP A 83 -6.63 1.81 -16.25
N ASP A 84 -7.24 1.09 -17.21
CA ASP A 84 -6.82 1.10 -18.61
C ASP A 84 -7.16 2.44 -19.29
N ASP A 85 -8.27 3.06 -18.89
CA ASP A 85 -8.74 4.34 -19.42
C ASP A 85 -7.87 5.50 -18.91
N GLU A 86 -7.54 5.53 -17.60
CA GLU A 86 -6.68 6.56 -17.01
C GLU A 86 -5.24 6.48 -17.55
N ALA A 87 -4.68 5.27 -17.71
CA ALA A 87 -3.36 5.10 -18.32
C ALA A 87 -3.33 5.52 -19.81
N PHE A 88 -4.40 5.24 -20.56
CA PHE A 88 -4.54 5.68 -21.94
C PHE A 88 -4.68 7.20 -22.06
N GLU A 89 -5.47 7.83 -21.19
CA GLU A 89 -5.64 9.29 -21.13
C GLU A 89 -4.33 10.00 -20.76
N LEU A 90 -3.57 9.47 -19.79
CA LEU A 90 -2.27 10.00 -19.41
C LEU A 90 -1.26 9.89 -20.58
N GLY A 91 -1.26 8.78 -21.31
CA GLY A 91 -0.45 8.62 -22.52
C GLY A 91 -0.78 9.66 -23.60
N GLN A 92 -2.06 9.98 -23.78
CA GLN A 92 -2.50 10.99 -24.74
C GLN A 92 -2.10 12.41 -24.32
N GLN A 93 -2.12 12.71 -23.02
CA GLN A 93 -1.66 14.00 -22.48
C GLN A 93 -0.14 14.18 -22.67
N VAL A 94 0.65 13.14 -22.42
CA VAL A 94 2.11 13.16 -22.64
C VAL A 94 2.44 13.42 -24.11
N ALA A 95 1.82 12.67 -25.03
CA ALA A 95 2.08 12.83 -26.47
C ALA A 95 1.71 14.24 -26.99
N ASN A 96 0.68 14.86 -26.44
CA ASN A 96 0.33 16.24 -26.77
C ASN A 96 1.35 17.24 -26.21
N ALA A 97 1.80 17.05 -24.97
CA ALA A 97 2.82 17.89 -24.36
C ALA A 97 4.16 17.81 -25.12
N GLU A 98 4.57 16.60 -25.54
CA GLU A 98 5.78 16.38 -26.35
C GLU A 98 5.68 17.10 -27.70
N ARG A 99 4.54 17.00 -28.39
CA ARG A 99 4.31 17.69 -29.67
C ARG A 99 4.36 19.21 -29.54
N GLU A 100 3.84 19.77 -28.45
CA GLU A 100 3.93 21.20 -28.18
C GLU A 100 5.36 21.63 -27.83
N ALA A 101 6.09 20.82 -27.07
CA ALA A 101 7.50 21.06 -26.78
C ALA A 101 8.36 21.05 -28.05
N GLU A 102 8.13 20.09 -28.96
CA GLU A 102 8.81 20.03 -30.26
C GLU A 102 8.56 21.29 -31.11
N LYS A 103 7.33 21.80 -31.13
CA LYS A 103 7.00 23.06 -31.84
C LYS A 103 7.74 24.25 -31.24
N ILE A 104 7.85 24.32 -29.92
CA ILE A 104 8.58 25.39 -29.22
C ILE A 104 10.08 25.30 -29.55
N ILE A 105 10.66 24.10 -29.48
CA ILE A 105 12.08 23.86 -29.82
C ILE A 105 12.35 24.23 -31.28
N ALA A 106 11.50 23.80 -32.21
CA ALA A 106 11.63 24.13 -33.63
C ALA A 106 11.53 25.64 -33.89
N ARG A 107 10.69 26.36 -33.14
CA ARG A 107 10.57 27.82 -33.21
C ARG A 107 11.83 28.51 -32.68
N ILE A 108 12.40 28.02 -31.58
CA ILE A 108 13.66 28.53 -31.01
C ILE A 108 14.84 28.27 -31.98
N GLN A 109 14.88 27.10 -32.61
CA GLN A 109 15.92 26.75 -33.59
C GLN A 109 15.80 27.59 -34.87
N LYS A 110 14.59 27.86 -35.37
CA LYS A 110 14.36 28.76 -36.52
C LYS A 110 14.67 30.23 -36.21
N GLY A 111 14.54 30.67 -34.96
CA GLY A 111 14.87 32.04 -34.54
C GLY A 111 16.35 32.31 -34.24
N LYS A 112 17.22 31.30 -34.34
CA LYS A 112 18.68 31.40 -34.17
C LYS A 112 19.46 31.37 -35.50
N ALA A 113 18.77 31.41 -36.64
CA ALA A 113 19.35 31.52 -37.98
C ALA A 113 19.29 32.97 -38.48
#